data_AF-A0A3E4Z4C1-F1
#
_entry.id   AF-A0A3E4Z4C1-F1
#
_cell.length_a   1.000
_cell.length_b   1.000
_cell.length_c   1.000
_cell.angle_alpha   90.00
_cell.angle_beta   90.00
_cell.angle_gamma   90.00
#
_symmetry.space_group_name_H-M   'P 1'
#
loop_
_entity.id
_entity.type
_entity.pdbx_description
1 polymer ?
#
loop_
_entity_poly.entity_id
_entity_poly.type
_entity_poly.pdbx_seq_one_letter_code
_entity_poly.pdbx_strand_id
1 'polypeptide(L)'
;MKYRAACFLIENMPRWYSYDGWQLDTLHALLERQLAGTLRESDRMWHGFDYHTLEKVYDARVITSDYLIRNIEMSFREWEERPWNRTLPFEDFCELILPYRIGNERLTEWRTLYRSYYGRLLDSLYTGSDVLEACKIINDELARQDCRYCVDWNVPHHDAIHLFHTRIGYCRENSDLIQYAMRSCGIPVAADFMPYSPDYRYSHEWNVVRDTTGKYIQFGYDGIDPLRNNTQSDGRKKGKVFRYCFAMQKEREETCNAAGWNTGGMEGKYWKDVTSGYFGENEAVVGLSANVNSPVGLAVFSTGGWKVIGEGIRKSGNRVCFRNIEPSIIYIPVYLDSGIHPAGYPFMLCRDGHVEEFVPDTVNQEKVMLSRKMALIPRVSVWRYSQIGARIEGDVNVDFENPRLIAEIKDTINYTFGVFESCCHVPVKYVRYVPPIGLTQIAELRIYEDSKMKKEIKLSPVTDLPYIENVTDGNILSHLYLKTGTVSFPLVFKLDSPSRIKMVYYIPRTDDNYVWKGDVYELLYNDGVNGWKSLGTKTASGKNITFSAPKNALLWLRDKTKGKEEQVFIYRNNRQWFNSDFMSN
;
A
#
# COMPACT_ATOMS: atom_id res chain seq x y z
N MET A 1 -19.30 1.83 36.32
CA MET A 1 -18.76 1.69 34.95
C MET A 1 -17.75 0.54 34.82
N LYS A 2 -16.79 0.36 35.73
CA LYS A 2 -15.82 -0.76 35.70
C LYS A 2 -16.44 -2.16 35.57
N TYR A 3 -17.54 -2.45 36.27
CA TYR A 3 -18.30 -3.71 36.09
C TYR A 3 -18.76 -3.91 34.63
N ARG A 4 -19.35 -2.88 33.99
CA ARG A 4 -19.78 -2.95 32.58
C ARG A 4 -18.60 -3.19 31.64
N ALA A 5 -17.42 -2.63 31.94
CA ALA A 5 -16.21 -2.83 31.15
C ALA A 5 -15.69 -4.27 31.26
N ALA A 6 -15.74 -4.86 32.47
CA ALA A 6 -15.43 -6.27 32.67
C ALA A 6 -16.40 -7.18 31.88
N CYS A 7 -17.71 -6.91 31.93
CA CYS A 7 -18.69 -7.64 31.13
C CYS A 7 -18.39 -7.54 29.63
N PHE A 8 -18.13 -6.34 29.11
CA PHE A 8 -17.77 -6.13 27.70
C PHE A 8 -16.55 -6.97 27.28
N LEU A 9 -15.48 -6.99 28.09
CA LEU A 9 -14.29 -7.79 27.79
C LEU A 9 -14.58 -9.29 27.82
N ILE A 10 -15.32 -9.77 28.82
CA ILE A 10 -15.64 -11.19 29.02
C ILE A 10 -16.59 -11.71 27.92
N GLU A 11 -17.62 -10.95 27.55
CA GLU A 11 -18.59 -11.31 26.51
C GLU A 11 -17.93 -11.51 25.14
N ASN A 12 -16.90 -10.69 24.84
CA ASN A 12 -16.19 -10.75 23.57
C ASN A 12 -14.92 -11.61 23.60
N MET A 13 -14.51 -12.10 24.77
CA MET A 13 -13.32 -12.93 24.97
C MET A 13 -13.28 -14.25 24.17
N PRO A 14 -14.40 -14.99 23.96
CA PRO A 14 -14.34 -16.31 23.34
C PRO A 14 -13.77 -16.36 21.91
N ARG A 15 -13.76 -15.23 21.19
CA ARG A 15 -13.16 -15.16 19.85
C ARG A 15 -11.64 -15.05 19.88
N TRP A 16 -11.08 -14.56 20.98
CA TRP A 16 -9.69 -14.14 21.03
C TRP A 16 -8.78 -15.30 21.43
N TYR A 17 -7.67 -15.42 20.71
CA TYR A 17 -6.69 -16.48 20.90
C TYR A 17 -5.31 -16.04 20.44
N SER A 18 -4.30 -16.77 20.87
CA SER A 18 -2.96 -16.73 20.31
C SER A 18 -2.57 -18.09 19.74
N TYR A 19 -1.52 -18.12 18.93
CA TYR A 19 -0.89 -19.38 18.52
C TYR A 19 0.25 -19.74 19.48
N ASP A 20 0.38 -21.01 19.82
CA ASP A 20 1.44 -21.51 20.69
C ASP A 20 2.35 -22.54 19.99
N GLY A 21 3.64 -22.52 20.34
CA GLY A 21 4.68 -23.35 19.73
C GLY A 21 6.05 -22.68 19.71
N TRP A 22 7.10 -23.48 19.97
CA TRP A 22 8.51 -23.05 19.96
C TRP A 22 8.98 -22.53 18.59
N GLN A 23 8.27 -22.91 17.52
CA GLN A 23 8.51 -22.44 16.16
C GLN A 23 8.34 -20.93 16.03
N LEU A 24 7.40 -20.34 16.78
CA LEU A 24 7.21 -18.88 16.79
C LEU A 24 8.40 -18.16 17.41
N ASP A 25 8.98 -18.73 18.47
CA ASP A 25 10.20 -18.17 19.10
C ASP A 25 11.38 -18.22 18.13
N THR A 26 11.44 -19.27 17.31
CA THR A 26 12.44 -19.38 16.24
C THR A 26 12.22 -18.31 15.17
N LEU A 27 10.99 -18.11 14.70
CA LEU A 27 10.67 -17.08 13.70
C LEU A 27 10.97 -15.66 14.21
N HIS A 28 10.69 -15.36 15.48
CA HIS A 28 11.06 -14.09 16.11
C HIS A 28 12.58 -13.88 16.10
N ALA A 29 13.36 -14.89 16.46
CA ALA A 29 14.83 -14.80 16.39
C ALA A 29 15.34 -14.62 14.95
N LEU A 30 14.68 -15.22 13.96
CA LEU A 30 15.03 -15.06 12.55
C LEU A 30 14.74 -13.65 12.03
N LEU A 31 13.60 -13.06 12.42
CA LEU A 31 13.26 -11.67 12.13
C LEU A 31 14.36 -10.72 12.62
N GLU A 32 14.79 -10.86 13.86
CA GLU A 32 15.87 -10.05 14.44
C GLU A 32 17.20 -10.22 13.69
N ARG A 33 17.58 -11.48 13.40
CA ARG A 33 18.81 -11.79 12.66
C ARG A 33 18.77 -11.26 11.23
N GLN A 34 17.61 -11.26 10.59
CA GLN A 34 17.45 -10.73 9.24
C GLN A 34 17.82 -9.26 9.20
N LEU A 35 17.27 -8.50 10.16
CA LEU A 35 17.50 -7.06 10.23
C LEU A 35 18.91 -6.72 10.68
N ALA A 36 19.55 -7.60 11.47
CA ALA A 36 20.97 -7.49 11.78
C ALA A 36 21.88 -7.88 10.61
N GLY A 37 21.34 -8.38 9.49
CA GLY A 37 22.14 -8.85 8.35
C GLY A 37 22.90 -10.15 8.63
N THR A 38 22.47 -10.94 9.62
CA THR A 38 23.17 -12.15 10.11
C THR A 38 22.40 -13.44 9.81
N LEU A 39 21.48 -13.40 8.84
CA LEU A 39 20.70 -14.57 8.43
C LEU A 39 21.61 -15.60 7.73
N ARG A 40 21.49 -16.87 8.09
CA ARG A 40 22.20 -17.98 7.43
C ARG A 40 21.34 -18.53 6.30
N GLU A 41 21.98 -19.16 5.32
CA GLU A 41 21.27 -19.82 4.23
C GLU A 41 20.30 -20.91 4.75
N SER A 42 20.70 -21.66 5.77
CA SER A 42 19.86 -22.67 6.43
C SER A 42 18.57 -22.12 7.03
N ASP A 43 18.54 -20.84 7.39
CA ASP A 43 17.37 -20.21 8.01
C ASP A 43 16.22 -20.03 6.99
N ARG A 44 16.52 -20.04 5.68
CA ARG A 44 15.52 -19.87 4.61
C ARG A 44 14.49 -20.99 4.54
N MET A 45 14.75 -22.15 5.16
CA MET A 45 13.77 -23.25 5.24
C MET A 45 12.47 -22.82 5.93
N TRP A 46 12.51 -21.77 6.74
CA TRP A 46 11.36 -21.24 7.49
C TRP A 46 10.42 -20.36 6.66
N HIS A 47 10.79 -19.92 5.45
CA HIS A 47 9.90 -19.08 4.62
C HIS A 47 8.58 -19.77 4.25
N GLY A 48 8.56 -21.11 4.22
CA GLY A 48 7.38 -21.91 3.91
C GLY A 48 6.57 -22.35 5.12
N PHE A 49 6.95 -21.95 6.35
CA PHE A 49 6.24 -22.37 7.55
C PHE A 49 4.86 -21.71 7.63
N ASP A 50 3.84 -22.52 7.84
CA ASP A 50 2.47 -22.05 8.06
C ASP A 50 2.13 -22.09 9.55
N TYR A 51 2.16 -20.93 10.20
CA TYR A 51 1.83 -20.85 11.63
C TYR A 51 0.38 -21.23 11.94
N HIS A 52 -0.52 -21.28 10.95
CA HIS A 52 -1.90 -21.71 11.15
C HIS A 52 -2.03 -23.18 11.55
N THR A 53 -0.97 -23.99 11.38
CA THR A 53 -0.94 -25.38 11.86
C THR A 53 -0.69 -25.51 13.36
N LEU A 54 -0.32 -24.42 14.04
CA LEU A 54 -0.06 -24.40 15.47
C LEU A 54 -1.35 -24.40 16.29
N GLU A 55 -1.25 -24.81 17.55
CA GLU A 55 -2.39 -24.84 18.47
C GLU A 55 -2.88 -23.43 18.78
N LYS A 56 -4.21 -23.26 18.80
CA LYS A 56 -4.86 -22.03 19.27
C LYS A 56 -5.08 -22.08 20.78
N VAL A 57 -4.48 -21.13 21.50
CA VAL A 57 -4.70 -20.92 22.92
C VAL A 57 -5.68 -19.76 23.10
N TYR A 58 -6.92 -20.08 23.46
CA TYR A 58 -8.00 -19.10 23.64
C TYR A 58 -7.88 -18.35 24.96
N ASP A 59 -8.07 -17.03 24.91
CA ASP A 59 -7.93 -16.14 26.07
C ASP A 59 -8.86 -16.53 27.20
N ALA A 60 -10.09 -16.94 26.86
CA ALA A 60 -11.10 -17.42 27.81
C ALA A 60 -10.63 -18.59 28.69
N ARG A 61 -9.53 -19.28 28.33
CA ARG A 61 -8.95 -20.38 29.09
C ARG A 61 -7.73 -19.99 29.92
N VAL A 62 -7.02 -18.92 29.56
CA VAL A 62 -5.69 -18.61 30.10
C VAL A 62 -5.58 -17.24 30.74
N ILE A 63 -6.45 -16.29 30.39
CA ILE A 63 -6.42 -14.95 30.96
C ILE A 63 -6.84 -14.98 32.43
N THR A 64 -6.11 -14.25 33.28
CA THR A 64 -6.35 -14.24 34.72
C THR A 64 -7.22 -13.06 35.13
N SER A 65 -7.92 -13.20 36.26
CA SER A 65 -8.65 -12.08 36.88
C SER A 65 -7.74 -10.90 37.16
N ASP A 66 -6.51 -11.16 37.63
CA ASP A 66 -5.56 -10.12 37.98
C ASP A 66 -5.11 -9.32 36.76
N TYR A 67 -4.91 -9.98 35.62
CA TYR A 67 -4.62 -9.32 34.34
C TYR A 67 -5.77 -8.38 33.95
N LEU A 68 -7.01 -8.89 33.97
CA LEU A 68 -8.20 -8.10 33.59
C LEU A 68 -8.41 -6.91 34.52
N ILE A 69 -8.31 -7.12 35.83
CA ILE A 69 -8.44 -6.05 36.83
C ILE A 69 -7.38 -4.97 36.57
N ARG A 70 -6.11 -5.34 36.40
CA ARG A 70 -5.05 -4.37 36.08
C ARG A 70 -5.32 -3.60 34.79
N ASN A 71 -5.69 -4.29 33.71
CA ASN A 71 -5.99 -3.64 32.44
C ASN A 71 -7.16 -2.65 32.56
N ILE A 72 -8.23 -3.03 33.27
CA ILE A 72 -9.39 -2.17 33.51
C ILE A 72 -8.98 -0.97 34.35
N GLU A 73 -8.31 -1.16 35.48
CA GLU A 73 -7.89 -0.08 36.38
C GLU A 73 -6.99 0.93 35.66
N MET A 74 -6.01 0.46 34.90
CA MET A 74 -5.12 1.34 34.12
C MET A 74 -5.87 2.07 33.00
N SER A 75 -6.78 1.40 32.29
CA SER A 75 -7.57 2.03 31.22
C SER A 75 -8.52 3.11 31.78
N PHE A 76 -9.16 2.84 32.93
CA PHE A 76 -10.02 3.81 33.60
C PHE A 76 -9.24 5.01 34.11
N ARG A 77 -8.04 4.80 34.65
CA ARG A 77 -7.17 5.91 35.07
C ARG A 77 -6.94 6.90 33.92
N GLU A 78 -6.46 6.41 32.78
CA GLU A 78 -6.22 7.27 31.62
C GLU A 78 -7.52 7.81 31.00
N TRP A 79 -8.64 7.09 31.13
CA TRP A 79 -9.93 7.58 30.66
C TRP A 79 -10.47 8.73 31.53
N GLU A 80 -10.32 8.66 32.85
CA GLU A 80 -10.83 9.65 33.81
C GLU A 80 -9.90 10.85 33.96
N GLU A 81 -8.59 10.64 33.96
CA GLU A 81 -7.59 11.70 34.21
C GLU A 81 -7.35 12.57 32.98
N ARG A 82 -7.52 12.04 31.76
CA ARG A 82 -7.21 12.78 30.53
C ARG A 82 -8.33 13.75 30.16
N PRO A 83 -8.04 15.06 29.97
CA PRO A 83 -9.06 16.08 29.74
C PRO A 83 -9.88 15.88 28.46
N TRP A 84 -9.29 15.31 27.40
CA TRP A 84 -9.99 15.03 26.14
C TRP A 84 -11.01 13.90 26.23
N ASN A 85 -10.97 13.07 27.27
CA ASN A 85 -11.86 11.94 27.44
C ASN A 85 -13.17 12.28 28.18
N ARG A 86 -13.32 13.51 28.69
CA ARG A 86 -14.53 13.96 29.41
C ARG A 86 -15.83 13.79 28.63
N THR A 87 -15.75 13.86 27.30
CA THR A 87 -16.89 13.69 26.39
C THR A 87 -16.85 12.38 25.61
N LEU A 88 -15.89 11.48 25.90
CA LEU A 88 -15.78 10.19 25.24
C LEU A 88 -16.87 9.24 25.79
N PRO A 89 -17.80 8.75 24.94
CA PRO A 89 -18.82 7.79 25.37
C PRO A 89 -18.19 6.51 25.90
N PHE A 90 -18.89 5.84 26.82
CA PHE A 90 -18.41 4.59 27.41
C PHE A 90 -18.21 3.49 26.36
N GLU A 91 -19.06 3.45 25.33
CA GLU A 91 -19.01 2.50 24.23
C GLU A 91 -17.75 2.71 23.37
N ASP A 92 -17.38 3.98 23.12
CA ASP A 92 -16.13 4.31 22.43
C ASP A 92 -14.90 4.01 23.31
N PHE A 93 -14.98 4.23 24.63
CA PHE A 93 -13.92 3.80 25.56
C PHE A 93 -13.67 2.28 25.49
N CYS A 94 -14.75 1.49 25.45
CA CYS A 94 -14.69 0.03 25.36
C CYS A 94 -13.99 -0.48 24.09
N GLU A 95 -14.15 0.21 22.96
CA GLU A 95 -13.55 -0.19 21.68
C GLU A 95 -12.17 0.44 21.44
N LEU A 96 -11.92 1.66 21.95
CA LEU A 96 -10.78 2.47 21.51
C LEU A 96 -9.64 2.58 22.54
N ILE A 97 -9.89 2.26 23.82
CA ILE A 97 -8.89 2.39 24.92
C ILE A 97 -8.78 1.10 25.74
N LEU A 98 -9.92 0.55 26.15
CA LEU A 98 -10.04 -0.61 27.03
C LEU A 98 -9.42 -1.92 26.51
N PRO A 99 -9.46 -2.25 25.19
CA PRO A 99 -9.03 -3.57 24.72
C PRO A 99 -7.61 -3.91 25.14
N TYR A 100 -7.42 -5.13 25.63
CA TYR A 100 -6.14 -5.62 26.11
C TYR A 100 -5.27 -6.26 25.02
N ARG A 101 -5.81 -6.41 23.81
CA ARG A 101 -5.16 -7.02 22.64
C ARG A 101 -5.72 -6.43 21.35
N ILE A 102 -5.11 -6.74 20.22
CA ILE A 102 -5.47 -6.22 18.89
C ILE A 102 -5.83 -7.35 17.92
N GLY A 103 -5.00 -8.39 17.83
CA GLY A 103 -5.11 -9.47 16.86
C GLY A 103 -4.99 -10.84 17.52
N ASN A 104 -4.11 -11.70 16.98
CA ASN A 104 -3.84 -13.05 17.49
C ASN A 104 -2.44 -13.21 18.15
N GLU A 105 -1.88 -12.10 18.62
CA GLU A 105 -0.63 -12.03 19.37
C GLU A 105 -0.68 -12.75 20.72
N ARG A 106 0.49 -13.12 21.26
CA ARG A 106 0.59 -13.66 22.62
C ARG A 106 0.26 -12.58 23.66
N LEU A 107 -0.47 -12.96 24.70
CA LEU A 107 -0.81 -12.06 25.81
C LEU A 107 0.45 -11.64 26.56
N THR A 108 0.61 -10.33 26.76
CA THR A 108 1.72 -9.73 27.50
C THR A 108 1.22 -8.59 28.39
N GLU A 109 1.97 -8.27 29.44
CA GLU A 109 1.70 -7.14 30.34
C GLU A 109 2.22 -5.82 29.72
N TRP A 110 1.66 -5.45 28.57
CA TRP A 110 2.17 -4.37 27.74
C TRP A 110 1.81 -2.98 28.23
N ARG A 111 0.62 -2.81 28.84
CA ARG A 111 0.08 -1.48 29.12
C ARG A 111 0.97 -0.70 30.07
N THR A 112 1.55 -1.36 31.07
CA THR A 112 2.52 -0.76 32.00
C THR A 112 3.79 -0.31 31.28
N LEU A 113 4.35 -1.16 30.42
CA LEU A 113 5.56 -0.85 29.66
C LEU A 113 5.34 0.39 28.78
N TYR A 114 4.31 0.38 27.94
CA TYR A 114 4.02 1.48 27.03
C TYR A 114 3.67 2.77 27.77
N ARG A 115 2.84 2.69 28.82
CA ARG A 115 2.49 3.86 29.65
C ARG A 115 3.71 4.45 30.34
N SER A 116 4.63 3.61 30.82
CA SER A 116 5.86 4.06 31.46
C SER A 116 6.73 4.85 30.49
N TYR A 117 6.72 4.56 29.19
CA TYR A 117 7.51 5.32 28.24
C TYR A 117 6.72 6.50 27.66
N TYR A 118 5.69 6.21 26.87
CA TYR A 118 4.94 7.21 26.11
C TYR A 118 4.10 8.12 27.01
N GLY A 119 3.54 7.59 28.10
CA GLY A 119 2.79 8.43 29.02
C GLY A 119 3.67 9.37 29.81
N ARG A 120 4.86 8.96 30.26
CA ARG A 120 5.82 9.87 30.91
C ARG A 120 6.26 10.98 29.95
N LEU A 121 6.52 10.64 28.69
CA LEU A 121 6.83 11.60 27.64
C LEU A 121 5.68 12.60 27.46
N LEU A 122 4.46 12.10 27.29
CA LEU A 122 3.27 12.94 27.08
C LEU A 122 3.03 13.86 28.28
N ASP A 123 3.08 13.33 29.51
CA ASP A 123 2.88 14.09 30.74
C ASP A 123 3.93 15.19 30.91
N SER A 124 5.15 14.99 30.38
CA SER A 124 6.23 15.98 30.39
C SER A 124 6.08 17.08 29.34
N LEU A 125 5.44 16.78 28.20
CA LEU A 125 5.39 17.68 27.05
C LEU A 125 4.04 18.38 26.89
N TYR A 126 2.97 17.82 27.48
CA TYR A 126 1.62 18.26 27.19
C TYR A 126 0.68 18.24 28.39
N THR A 127 0.15 19.41 28.73
CA THR A 127 -0.88 19.60 29.76
C THR A 127 -2.19 20.15 29.19
N GLY A 128 -2.31 20.20 27.85
CA GLY A 128 -3.50 20.71 27.16
C GLY A 128 -4.64 19.69 27.12
N SER A 129 -5.71 20.05 26.41
CA SER A 129 -6.93 19.24 26.30
C SER A 129 -7.25 18.74 24.90
N ASP A 130 -6.36 18.95 23.93
CA ASP A 130 -6.55 18.51 22.55
C ASP A 130 -5.97 17.11 22.34
N VAL A 131 -6.85 16.14 22.08
CA VAL A 131 -6.46 14.75 21.80
C VAL A 131 -5.58 14.63 20.56
N LEU A 132 -5.74 15.52 19.59
CA LEU A 132 -4.97 15.46 18.34
C LEU A 132 -3.54 15.94 18.53
N GLU A 133 -3.33 16.94 19.39
CA GLU A 133 -2.00 17.40 19.77
C GLU A 133 -1.28 16.33 20.61
N ALA A 134 -1.99 15.72 21.58
CA ALA A 134 -1.48 14.59 22.33
C ALA A 134 -1.10 13.40 21.41
N CYS A 135 -1.96 13.09 20.44
CA CYS A 135 -1.71 12.05 19.44
C CYS A 135 -0.48 12.38 18.60
N LYS A 136 -0.35 13.63 18.13
CA LYS A 136 0.79 14.07 17.33
C LYS A 136 2.11 13.93 18.10
N ILE A 137 2.15 14.30 19.39
CA ILE A 137 3.38 14.19 20.19
C ILE A 137 3.89 12.75 20.25
N ILE A 138 2.99 11.78 20.51
CA ILE A 138 3.36 10.36 20.53
C ILE A 138 3.71 9.86 19.13
N ASN A 139 2.97 10.28 18.09
CA ASN A 139 3.24 9.89 16.71
C ASN A 139 4.62 10.39 16.24
N ASP A 140 4.99 11.62 16.59
CA ASP A 140 6.29 12.20 16.28
C ASP A 140 7.42 11.45 17.00
N GLU A 141 7.18 10.99 18.23
CA GLU A 141 8.15 10.14 18.93
C GLU A 141 8.30 8.78 18.27
N LEU A 142 7.20 8.12 17.91
CA LEU A 142 7.24 6.86 17.19
C LEU A 142 8.01 6.99 15.86
N ALA A 143 7.80 8.10 15.13
CA ALA A 143 8.50 8.38 13.89
C ALA A 143 10.01 8.60 14.05
N ARG A 144 10.48 9.05 15.22
CA ARG A 144 11.92 9.21 15.52
C ARG A 144 12.62 7.89 15.86
N GLN A 145 11.87 6.83 16.14
CA GLN A 145 12.39 5.58 16.70
C GLN A 145 12.68 4.50 15.66
N ASP A 146 12.70 4.85 14.36
CA ASP A 146 12.96 3.99 13.20
C ASP A 146 12.18 2.65 13.19
N CYS A 147 11.16 2.56 12.34
CA CYS A 147 10.48 1.29 12.06
C CYS A 147 11.16 0.52 10.92
N ARG A 148 11.37 -0.79 11.11
CA ARG A 148 12.06 -1.64 10.13
C ARG A 148 11.04 -2.46 9.34
N TYR A 149 10.94 -2.16 8.05
CA TYR A 149 10.02 -2.85 7.15
C TYR A 149 10.47 -4.30 6.90
N CYS A 150 9.62 -5.28 7.22
CA CYS A 150 9.85 -6.70 6.95
C CYS A 150 8.54 -7.42 6.60
N VAL A 151 8.55 -8.21 5.52
CA VAL A 151 7.40 -9.00 5.04
C VAL A 151 7.76 -10.46 4.72
N ASP A 152 8.96 -10.89 5.09
CA ASP A 152 9.55 -12.14 4.60
C ASP A 152 9.11 -13.39 5.37
N TRP A 153 8.43 -13.21 6.50
CA TRP A 153 8.05 -14.28 7.42
C TRP A 153 6.54 -14.28 7.63
N ASN A 154 5.94 -15.46 7.48
CA ASN A 154 4.53 -15.67 7.78
C ASN A 154 4.34 -15.91 9.28
N VAL A 155 3.94 -14.88 10.01
CA VAL A 155 3.80 -14.88 11.48
C VAL A 155 2.44 -14.32 11.92
N PRO A 156 1.92 -14.76 13.08
CA PRO A 156 0.80 -14.07 13.73
C PRO A 156 1.18 -12.62 14.07
N HIS A 157 0.22 -11.85 14.60
CA HIS A 157 0.53 -10.55 15.17
C HIS A 157 1.65 -10.70 16.22
N HIS A 158 2.63 -9.79 16.17
CA HIS A 158 3.69 -9.77 17.18
C HIS A 158 3.13 -9.32 18.53
N ASP A 159 3.65 -9.89 19.61
CA ASP A 159 3.29 -9.42 20.93
C ASP A 159 3.80 -7.99 21.15
N ALA A 160 3.07 -7.26 21.98
CA ALA A 160 3.31 -5.84 22.20
C ALA A 160 4.70 -5.53 22.78
N ILE A 161 5.26 -6.42 23.62
CA ILE A 161 6.59 -6.22 24.21
C ILE A 161 7.65 -6.36 23.11
N HIS A 162 7.54 -7.39 22.27
CA HIS A 162 8.42 -7.55 21.12
C HIS A 162 8.37 -6.31 20.21
N LEU A 163 7.17 -5.84 19.83
CA LEU A 163 7.01 -4.64 19.00
C LEU A 163 7.65 -3.40 19.63
N PHE A 164 7.54 -3.22 20.94
CA PHE A 164 8.12 -2.07 21.65
C PHE A 164 9.65 -2.00 21.48
N HIS A 165 10.31 -3.16 21.52
CA HIS A 165 11.77 -3.28 21.46
C HIS A 165 12.30 -3.34 20.03
N THR A 166 11.61 -4.05 19.13
CA THR A 166 12.17 -4.40 17.82
C THR A 166 11.64 -3.53 16.69
N ARG A 167 10.37 -3.09 16.77
CA ARG A 167 9.70 -2.22 15.77
C ARG A 167 9.76 -2.79 14.36
N ILE A 168 9.60 -4.11 14.27
CA ILE A 168 9.69 -4.88 13.03
C ILE A 168 8.28 -5.14 12.51
N GLY A 169 8.11 -4.97 11.20
CA GLY A 169 6.94 -5.48 10.49
C GLY A 169 6.53 -4.60 9.33
N TYR A 170 5.27 -4.67 8.94
CA TYR A 170 4.71 -3.85 7.86
C TYR A 170 3.52 -3.04 8.38
N CYS A 171 2.59 -2.60 7.52
CA CYS A 171 1.50 -1.71 7.94
C CYS A 171 0.67 -2.24 9.13
N ARG A 172 0.56 -3.57 9.29
CA ARG A 172 -0.13 -4.21 10.41
C ARG A 172 0.58 -3.99 11.75
N GLU A 173 1.81 -4.50 11.89
CA GLU A 173 2.59 -4.39 13.15
C GLU A 173 2.83 -2.94 13.56
N ASN A 174 3.00 -2.08 12.57
CA ASN A 174 3.14 -0.66 12.79
C ASN A 174 1.85 -0.03 13.33
N SER A 175 0.69 -0.44 12.80
CA SER A 175 -0.62 -0.01 13.31
C SER A 175 -0.88 -0.56 14.71
N ASP A 176 -0.38 -1.75 15.03
CA ASP A 176 -0.44 -2.35 16.37
C ASP A 176 0.41 -1.56 17.38
N LEU A 177 1.66 -1.27 17.02
CA LEU A 177 2.59 -0.49 17.85
C LEU A 177 2.00 0.88 18.22
N ILE A 178 1.45 1.60 17.22
CA ILE A 178 0.75 2.88 17.43
C ILE A 178 -0.43 2.69 18.39
N GLN A 179 -1.28 1.69 18.16
CA GLN A 179 -2.44 1.44 19.02
C GLN A 179 -2.02 1.20 20.48
N TYR A 180 -0.99 0.39 20.73
CA TYR A 180 -0.49 0.18 22.10
C TYR A 180 0.01 1.47 22.74
N ALA A 181 0.82 2.26 22.03
CA ALA A 181 1.32 3.54 22.54
C ALA A 181 0.20 4.50 22.89
N MET A 182 -0.74 4.71 21.98
CA MET A 182 -1.85 5.65 22.14
C MET A 182 -2.84 5.19 23.23
N ARG A 183 -3.25 3.91 23.21
CA ARG A 183 -4.17 3.36 24.21
C ARG A 183 -3.58 3.37 25.62
N SER A 184 -2.26 3.19 25.74
CA SER A 184 -1.58 3.28 27.03
C SER A 184 -1.68 4.68 27.64
N CYS A 185 -1.89 5.73 26.84
CA CYS A 185 -1.99 7.12 27.26
C CYS A 185 -3.43 7.66 27.26
N GLY A 186 -4.43 6.78 27.12
CA GLY A 186 -5.85 7.17 27.05
C GLY A 186 -6.22 7.94 25.78
N ILE A 187 -5.48 7.77 24.68
CA ILE A 187 -5.83 8.37 23.39
C ILE A 187 -6.70 7.34 22.63
N PRO A 188 -7.97 7.69 22.29
CA PRO A 188 -8.90 6.78 21.64
C PRO A 188 -8.54 6.57 20.16
N VAL A 189 -8.02 5.38 19.85
CA VAL A 189 -7.57 5.02 18.49
C VAL A 189 -8.08 3.65 18.04
N ALA A 190 -8.18 3.51 16.72
CA ALA A 190 -8.46 2.25 16.03
C ALA A 190 -7.57 2.08 14.79
N ALA A 191 -7.64 0.91 14.19
CA ALA A 191 -7.10 0.64 12.86
C ALA A 191 -8.23 0.51 11.83
N ASP A 192 -8.12 1.29 10.76
CA ASP A 192 -8.93 1.20 9.57
C ASP A 192 -8.13 0.49 8.47
N PHE A 193 -8.80 -0.26 7.60
CA PHE A 193 -8.14 -1.01 6.54
C PHE A 193 -9.00 -1.12 5.28
N MET A 194 -8.33 -1.33 4.15
CA MET A 194 -8.95 -1.76 2.89
C MET A 194 -8.63 -3.24 2.64
N PRO A 195 -9.62 -4.10 2.31
CA PRO A 195 -9.37 -5.53 2.08
C PRO A 195 -8.46 -5.79 0.88
N TYR A 196 -8.58 -4.97 -0.17
CA TYR A 196 -7.74 -5.05 -1.35
C TYR A 196 -7.77 -3.72 -2.11
N SER A 197 -6.60 -3.19 -2.46
CA SER A 197 -6.47 -1.92 -3.17
C SER A 197 -7.01 -2.01 -4.61
N PRO A 198 -7.83 -1.05 -5.07
CA PRO A 198 -8.29 -0.99 -6.47
C PRO A 198 -7.22 -0.51 -7.46
N ASP A 199 -6.19 0.16 -6.97
CA ASP A 199 -5.16 0.89 -7.72
C ASP A 199 -3.74 0.36 -7.45
N TYR A 200 -3.58 -0.57 -6.51
CA TYR A 200 -2.36 -1.30 -6.25
C TYR A 200 -2.69 -2.74 -5.82
N ARG A 201 -1.70 -3.64 -5.85
CA ARG A 201 -1.88 -4.99 -5.29
C ARG A 201 -1.81 -4.89 -3.76
N TYR A 202 -2.49 -5.80 -3.05
CA TYR A 202 -2.50 -5.94 -1.58
C TYR A 202 -3.57 -5.14 -0.82
N SER A 203 -3.84 -5.60 0.40
CA SER A 203 -4.57 -4.85 1.44
C SER A 203 -3.68 -3.73 2.01
N HIS A 204 -4.29 -2.84 2.78
CA HIS A 204 -3.56 -1.83 3.53
C HIS A 204 -4.34 -1.45 4.80
N GLU A 205 -3.61 -1.11 5.85
CA GLU A 205 -4.12 -0.75 7.17
C GLU A 205 -3.41 0.51 7.67
N TRP A 206 -4.13 1.37 8.38
CA TRP A 206 -3.65 2.61 8.98
C TRP A 206 -4.42 2.93 10.27
N ASN A 207 -3.92 3.88 11.07
CA ASN A 207 -4.59 4.29 12.29
C ASN A 207 -5.48 5.52 12.11
N VAL A 208 -6.49 5.58 12.99
CA VAL A 208 -7.36 6.74 13.14
C VAL A 208 -7.48 7.10 14.61
N VAL A 209 -7.48 8.40 14.90
CA VAL A 209 -7.76 8.94 16.23
C VAL A 209 -9.16 9.54 16.24
N ARG A 210 -9.94 9.26 17.30
CA ARG A 210 -11.26 9.85 17.49
C ARG A 210 -11.12 11.21 18.19
N ASP A 211 -11.47 12.28 17.50
CA ASP A 211 -11.51 13.64 18.06
C ASP A 211 -12.66 13.78 19.09
N THR A 212 -12.60 14.84 19.90
CA THR A 212 -13.66 15.20 20.86
C THR A 212 -14.99 15.52 20.19
N THR A 213 -14.97 15.84 18.89
CA THR A 213 -16.16 16.02 18.03
C THR A 213 -16.81 14.69 17.58
N GLY A 214 -16.16 13.55 17.82
CA GLY A 214 -16.61 12.23 17.33
C GLY A 214 -16.12 11.86 15.94
N LYS A 215 -15.41 12.76 15.24
CA LYS A 215 -14.78 12.46 13.96
C LYS A 215 -13.56 11.56 14.13
N TYR A 216 -13.33 10.68 13.18
CA TYR A 216 -12.12 9.85 13.10
C TYR A 216 -11.16 10.46 12.09
N ILE A 217 -9.93 10.72 12.51
CA ILE A 217 -8.89 11.40 11.72
C ILE A 217 -7.76 10.42 11.49
N GLN A 218 -7.45 10.15 10.21
CA GLN A 218 -6.33 9.30 9.82
C GLN A 218 -5.00 9.92 10.23
N PHE A 219 -4.08 9.09 10.72
CA PHE A 219 -2.71 9.48 11.03
C PHE A 219 -1.75 8.29 10.96
N GLY A 220 -0.46 8.58 10.93
CA GLY A 220 0.60 7.58 10.97
C GLY A 220 1.98 8.21 10.93
N TYR A 221 3.03 7.41 11.16
CA TYR A 221 4.42 7.88 11.02
C TYR A 221 4.86 7.97 9.53
N ASP A 222 3.97 7.69 8.57
CA ASP A 222 4.17 7.90 7.13
C ASP A 222 4.06 9.39 6.72
N GLY A 223 3.96 10.29 7.70
CA GLY A 223 3.92 11.74 7.51
C GLY A 223 2.51 12.33 7.49
N ILE A 224 1.49 11.55 7.87
CA ILE A 224 0.12 12.03 8.01
C ILE A 224 -0.12 12.47 9.46
N ASP A 225 -0.12 13.78 9.68
CA ASP A 225 -0.41 14.36 10.99
C ASP A 225 -1.92 14.33 11.33
N PRO A 226 -2.29 14.06 12.60
CA PRO A 226 -3.68 14.09 13.05
C PRO A 226 -4.17 15.53 13.21
N LEU A 227 -4.70 16.17 12.15
CA LEU A 227 -5.24 17.55 12.22
C LEU A 227 -6.74 17.58 11.89
N ARG A 228 -7.53 18.40 12.59
CA ARG A 228 -9.00 18.51 12.39
C ARG A 228 -9.41 18.86 10.96
N ASN A 229 -8.60 19.69 10.30
CA ASN A 229 -8.82 20.15 8.94
C ASN A 229 -8.02 19.32 7.92
N ASN A 230 -7.44 18.18 8.34
CA ASN A 230 -6.67 17.36 7.44
C ASN A 230 -7.61 16.56 6.53
N THR A 231 -7.59 16.89 5.24
CA THR A 231 -8.13 16.02 4.18
C THR A 231 -7.06 15.14 3.56
N GLN A 232 -5.81 15.18 4.08
CA GLN A 232 -4.75 14.33 3.57
C GLN A 232 -5.11 12.87 3.79
N SER A 233 -5.11 12.17 2.67
CA SER A 233 -5.14 10.73 2.57
C SER A 233 -3.75 10.29 2.11
N ASP A 234 -3.43 9.03 2.33
CA ASP A 234 -2.25 8.36 1.78
C ASP A 234 -2.25 8.28 0.23
N GLY A 235 -3.27 8.86 -0.41
CA GLY A 235 -3.42 8.99 -1.85
C GLY A 235 -3.86 7.71 -2.56
N ARG A 236 -4.02 6.62 -1.80
CA ARG A 236 -4.48 5.33 -2.32
C ARG A 236 -6.00 5.34 -2.45
N LYS A 237 -6.49 4.81 -3.55
CA LYS A 237 -7.89 4.39 -3.64
C LYS A 237 -8.09 3.22 -2.69
N LYS A 238 -9.24 3.20 -2.01
CA LYS A 238 -9.59 2.27 -0.94
C LYS A 238 -10.68 1.30 -1.37
N GLY A 239 -11.63 1.76 -2.19
CA GLY A 239 -12.80 0.99 -2.62
C GLY A 239 -13.83 0.79 -1.49
N LYS A 240 -13.41 0.05 -0.47
CA LYS A 240 -14.13 -0.19 0.79
C LYS A 240 -13.18 0.00 1.97
N VAL A 241 -13.68 0.61 3.04
CA VAL A 241 -12.92 0.81 4.28
C VAL A 241 -13.66 0.21 5.46
N PHE A 242 -12.95 -0.62 6.20
CA PHE A 242 -13.45 -1.25 7.41
C PHE A 242 -12.59 -0.85 8.60
N ARG A 243 -13.18 -0.80 9.79
CA ARG A 243 -12.48 -0.62 11.06
C ARG A 243 -12.48 -1.92 11.84
N TYR A 244 -11.33 -2.32 12.37
CA TYR A 244 -11.27 -3.42 13.32
C TYR A 244 -11.92 -3.01 14.64
N CYS A 245 -12.85 -3.82 15.13
CA CYS A 245 -13.49 -3.65 16.43
C CYS A 245 -13.19 -4.84 17.34
N PHE A 246 -13.11 -4.57 18.63
CA PHE A 246 -12.94 -5.59 19.64
C PHE A 246 -14.20 -6.46 19.75
N ALA A 247 -15.38 -5.80 19.75
CA ALA A 247 -16.67 -6.47 19.83
C ALA A 247 -17.38 -6.61 18.48
N MET A 248 -18.33 -7.54 18.44
CA MET A 248 -19.14 -7.78 17.25
C MET A 248 -20.00 -6.56 16.92
N GLN A 249 -20.07 -6.19 15.64
CA GLN A 249 -20.79 -4.99 15.21
C GLN A 249 -22.19 -5.38 14.73
N LYS A 250 -23.23 -4.94 15.45
CA LYS A 250 -24.63 -5.29 15.16
C LYS A 250 -25.07 -4.90 13.74
N GLU A 251 -24.78 -3.67 13.32
CA GLU A 251 -25.10 -3.17 11.97
C GLU A 251 -24.41 -4.02 10.87
N ARG A 252 -23.21 -4.50 11.16
CA ARG A 252 -22.46 -5.39 10.27
C ARG A 252 -23.13 -6.75 10.19
N GLU A 253 -23.52 -7.34 11.31
CA GLU A 253 -24.25 -8.60 11.33
C GLU A 253 -25.56 -8.53 10.54
N GLU A 254 -26.34 -7.46 10.70
CA GLU A 254 -27.55 -7.22 9.91
C GLU A 254 -27.26 -7.15 8.41
N THR A 255 -26.19 -6.44 8.02
CA THR A 255 -25.74 -6.35 6.62
C THR A 255 -25.33 -7.71 6.06
N CYS A 256 -24.54 -8.49 6.81
CA CYS A 256 -24.10 -9.82 6.42
C CYS A 256 -25.28 -10.79 6.29
N ASN A 257 -26.24 -10.74 7.20
CA ASN A 257 -27.46 -11.55 7.13
C ASN A 257 -28.31 -11.19 5.90
N ALA A 258 -28.45 -9.90 5.59
CA ALA A 258 -29.16 -9.44 4.40
C ALA A 258 -28.46 -9.84 3.09
N ALA A 259 -27.13 -9.89 3.09
CA ALA A 259 -26.34 -10.37 1.95
C ALA A 259 -26.35 -11.90 1.82
N GLY A 260 -26.57 -12.62 2.93
CA GLY A 260 -26.47 -14.08 3.02
C GLY A 260 -25.03 -14.59 3.14
N TRP A 261 -24.05 -13.71 3.35
CA TRP A 261 -22.63 -14.02 3.49
C TRP A 261 -21.86 -12.81 4.04
N ASN A 262 -20.58 -12.99 4.37
CA ASN A 262 -19.72 -11.95 4.94
C ASN A 262 -18.31 -11.93 4.35
N THR A 263 -17.89 -10.75 3.89
CA THR A 263 -16.50 -10.44 3.54
C THR A 263 -15.64 -10.56 4.78
N GLY A 264 -14.56 -11.34 4.69
CA GLY A 264 -13.70 -11.66 5.84
C GLY A 264 -14.13 -12.88 6.65
N GLY A 265 -15.17 -13.61 6.22
CA GLY A 265 -15.71 -14.74 6.98
C GLY A 265 -16.10 -14.29 8.40
N MET A 266 -15.94 -15.16 9.40
CA MET A 266 -16.34 -14.87 10.78
C MET A 266 -15.75 -13.57 11.35
N GLU A 267 -14.50 -13.24 11.02
CA GLU A 267 -13.86 -11.99 11.43
C GLU A 267 -14.58 -10.75 10.88
N GLY A 268 -15.19 -10.89 9.69
CA GLY A 268 -15.97 -9.85 9.02
C GLY A 268 -17.13 -9.27 9.82
N LYS A 269 -17.65 -10.00 10.82
CA LYS A 269 -18.70 -9.54 11.75
C LYS A 269 -18.19 -8.55 12.80
N TYR A 270 -16.88 -8.52 13.02
CA TYR A 270 -16.20 -7.63 13.96
C TYR A 270 -15.58 -6.42 13.26
N TRP A 271 -15.97 -6.19 12.02
CA TRP A 271 -15.55 -5.04 11.23
C TRP A 271 -16.68 -4.04 11.18
N LYS A 272 -16.40 -2.77 11.45
CA LYS A 272 -17.35 -1.69 11.17
C LYS A 272 -17.11 -1.15 9.77
N ASP A 273 -18.13 -1.10 8.93
CA ASP A 273 -18.03 -0.40 7.64
C ASP A 273 -17.98 1.10 7.91
N VAL A 274 -16.83 1.71 7.65
CA VAL A 274 -16.58 3.13 7.88
C VAL A 274 -16.39 3.89 6.56
N THR A 275 -16.71 3.26 5.43
CA THR A 275 -16.49 3.82 4.09
C THR A 275 -17.21 5.17 3.90
N SER A 276 -18.40 5.33 4.48
CA SER A 276 -19.14 6.60 4.43
C SER A 276 -18.45 7.74 5.19
N GLY A 277 -17.62 7.44 6.18
CA GLY A 277 -16.79 8.44 6.87
C GLY A 277 -15.71 9.04 5.98
N TYR A 278 -15.30 8.33 4.92
CA TYR A 278 -14.30 8.78 3.94
C TYR A 278 -14.93 9.41 2.70
N PHE A 279 -16.07 8.88 2.23
CA PHE A 279 -16.63 9.22 0.91
C PHE A 279 -18.08 9.67 0.92
N GLY A 280 -18.68 9.86 2.10
CA GLY A 280 -20.11 10.10 2.26
C GLY A 280 -20.95 8.84 2.06
N GLU A 281 -22.22 8.91 2.48
CA GLU A 281 -23.18 7.83 2.24
C GLU A 281 -23.57 7.80 0.75
N ASN A 282 -23.55 6.60 0.18
CA ASN A 282 -23.92 6.40 -1.23
C ASN A 282 -24.41 4.97 -1.47
N GLU A 283 -25.03 4.74 -2.63
CA GLU A 283 -25.36 3.41 -3.11
C GLU A 283 -25.18 3.29 -4.62
N ALA A 284 -24.72 2.13 -5.08
CA ALA A 284 -24.67 1.76 -6.48
C ALA A 284 -25.60 0.57 -6.72
N VAL A 285 -26.57 0.73 -7.63
CA VAL A 285 -27.52 -0.33 -7.98
C VAL A 285 -27.31 -0.78 -9.43
N VAL A 286 -26.78 -1.99 -9.61
CA VAL A 286 -26.40 -2.54 -10.93
C VAL A 286 -27.24 -3.75 -11.32
N GLY A 287 -27.30 -4.03 -12.62
CA GLY A 287 -27.94 -5.23 -13.16
C GLY A 287 -27.13 -6.51 -12.91
N LEU A 288 -27.84 -7.61 -12.67
CA LEU A 288 -27.32 -8.97 -12.68
C LEU A 288 -27.85 -9.74 -13.89
N SER A 289 -27.09 -10.71 -14.37
CA SER A 289 -27.59 -11.66 -15.36
C SER A 289 -28.68 -12.56 -14.77
N ALA A 290 -29.57 -13.05 -15.64
CA ALA A 290 -30.58 -14.04 -15.24
C ALA A 290 -29.91 -15.30 -14.66
N ASN A 291 -30.53 -15.87 -13.62
CA ASN A 291 -30.11 -17.11 -12.92
C ASN A 291 -28.96 -17.00 -11.91
N VAL A 292 -28.48 -15.79 -11.57
CA VAL A 292 -27.56 -15.63 -10.44
C VAL A 292 -28.33 -15.80 -9.13
N ASN A 293 -28.25 -16.97 -8.49
CA ASN A 293 -28.91 -17.27 -7.20
C ASN A 293 -27.95 -17.28 -6.00
N SER A 294 -26.64 -17.50 -6.23
CA SER A 294 -25.62 -17.51 -5.17
C SER A 294 -25.38 -16.12 -4.56
N PRO A 295 -24.78 -16.01 -3.37
CA PRO A 295 -24.48 -14.70 -2.78
C PRO A 295 -23.64 -13.82 -3.72
N VAL A 296 -23.91 -12.50 -3.71
CA VAL A 296 -23.28 -11.53 -4.61
C VAL A 296 -22.33 -10.63 -3.83
N GLY A 297 -21.14 -10.41 -4.38
CA GLY A 297 -20.12 -9.52 -3.83
C GLY A 297 -19.72 -8.41 -4.80
N LEU A 298 -19.14 -7.37 -4.20
CA LEU A 298 -18.46 -6.29 -4.89
C LEU A 298 -17.00 -6.68 -5.05
N ALA A 299 -16.48 -6.66 -6.28
CA ALA A 299 -15.08 -7.00 -6.52
C ALA A 299 -14.33 -5.92 -7.31
N VAL A 300 -13.02 -5.88 -7.08
CA VAL A 300 -12.04 -5.09 -7.81
C VAL A 300 -11.05 -5.98 -8.53
N PHE A 301 -10.38 -5.43 -9.53
CA PHE A 301 -9.47 -6.18 -10.39
C PHE A 301 -8.17 -6.60 -9.68
N SER A 302 -7.71 -7.82 -9.97
CA SER A 302 -6.33 -8.27 -9.74
C SER A 302 -5.90 -9.15 -10.91
N THR A 303 -4.59 -9.24 -11.16
CA THR A 303 -4.03 -10.08 -12.21
C THR A 303 -4.27 -11.58 -11.97
N GLY A 304 -4.54 -11.97 -10.72
CA GLY A 304 -4.95 -13.34 -10.34
C GLY A 304 -6.46 -13.59 -10.35
N GLY A 305 -7.28 -12.65 -10.84
CA GLY A 305 -8.74 -12.73 -10.83
C GLY A 305 -9.40 -11.69 -9.91
N TRP A 306 -10.73 -11.64 -9.92
CA TRP A 306 -11.49 -10.65 -9.15
C TRP A 306 -11.33 -10.83 -7.64
N LYS A 307 -11.11 -9.73 -6.92
CA LYS A 307 -10.95 -9.70 -5.46
C LYS A 307 -12.17 -9.05 -4.82
N VAL A 308 -12.88 -9.83 -4.01
CA VAL A 308 -14.09 -9.38 -3.32
C VAL A 308 -13.71 -8.48 -2.15
N ILE A 309 -14.34 -7.32 -2.06
CA ILE A 309 -14.07 -6.30 -1.04
C ILE A 309 -15.32 -5.88 -0.26
N GLY A 310 -16.50 -6.39 -0.61
CA GLY A 310 -17.74 -6.07 0.09
C GLY A 310 -18.95 -6.87 -0.36
N GLU A 311 -20.02 -6.76 0.40
CA GLU A 311 -21.29 -7.46 0.19
C GLU A 311 -22.24 -6.71 -0.75
N GLY A 312 -22.99 -7.45 -1.56
CA GLY A 312 -24.12 -6.94 -2.33
C GLY A 312 -25.46 -7.36 -1.75
N ILE A 313 -26.38 -6.39 -1.59
CA ILE A 313 -27.75 -6.64 -1.11
C ILE A 313 -28.67 -6.77 -2.33
N ARG A 314 -29.31 -7.92 -2.50
CA ARG A 314 -30.22 -8.18 -3.62
C ARG A 314 -31.44 -7.24 -3.59
N LYS A 315 -31.88 -6.84 -4.78
CA LYS A 315 -33.08 -6.03 -5.04
C LYS A 315 -33.97 -6.74 -6.06
N SER A 316 -35.22 -6.29 -6.18
CA SER A 316 -36.15 -6.78 -7.20
C SER A 316 -35.63 -6.57 -8.63
N GLY A 317 -36.00 -7.46 -9.55
CA GLY A 317 -35.68 -7.31 -10.98
C GLY A 317 -34.24 -7.67 -11.36
N ASN A 318 -33.64 -8.69 -10.73
CA ASN A 318 -32.25 -9.11 -10.95
C ASN A 318 -31.25 -7.96 -10.78
N ARG A 319 -31.36 -7.22 -9.68
CA ARG A 319 -30.43 -6.13 -9.35
C ARG A 319 -29.76 -6.36 -8.00
N VAL A 320 -28.61 -5.75 -7.81
CA VAL A 320 -27.89 -5.73 -6.54
C VAL A 320 -27.53 -4.30 -6.16
N CYS A 321 -27.58 -4.00 -4.87
CA CYS A 321 -27.21 -2.73 -4.29
C CYS A 321 -25.93 -2.89 -3.47
N PHE A 322 -24.94 -2.05 -3.76
CA PHE A 322 -23.72 -1.90 -2.98
C PHE A 322 -23.77 -0.56 -2.26
N ARG A 323 -23.73 -0.57 -0.93
CA ARG A 323 -23.78 0.65 -0.11
C ARG A 323 -22.38 1.11 0.25
N ASN A 324 -22.20 2.42 0.37
CA ASN A 324 -21.00 3.08 0.88
C ASN A 324 -19.73 2.56 0.20
N ILE A 325 -19.55 2.85 -1.08
CA ILE A 325 -18.34 2.50 -1.84
C ILE A 325 -17.61 3.78 -2.24
N GLU A 326 -16.30 3.70 -2.46
CA GLU A 326 -15.56 4.83 -3.00
C GLU A 326 -16.01 5.11 -4.45
N PRO A 327 -16.45 6.34 -4.77
CA PRO A 327 -16.75 6.73 -6.14
C PRO A 327 -15.49 6.77 -7.02
N SER A 328 -15.68 6.75 -8.33
CA SER A 328 -14.61 6.84 -9.33
C SER A 328 -13.64 5.66 -9.29
N ILE A 329 -14.17 4.47 -9.01
CA ILE A 329 -13.46 3.19 -9.04
C ILE A 329 -14.23 2.20 -9.91
N ILE A 330 -13.49 1.42 -10.69
CA ILE A 330 -14.03 0.34 -11.50
C ILE A 330 -14.23 -0.90 -10.61
N TYR A 331 -15.49 -1.31 -10.48
CA TYR A 331 -15.92 -2.51 -9.79
C TYR A 331 -16.57 -3.49 -10.75
N ILE A 332 -16.85 -4.69 -10.26
CA ILE A 332 -17.72 -5.66 -10.93
C ILE A 332 -18.57 -6.40 -9.89
N PRO A 333 -19.87 -6.65 -10.14
CA PRO A 333 -20.64 -7.59 -9.34
C PRO A 333 -20.17 -9.01 -9.65
N VAL A 334 -19.91 -9.80 -8.61
CA VAL A 334 -19.54 -11.21 -8.73
C VAL A 334 -20.47 -12.08 -7.92
N TYR A 335 -20.72 -13.30 -8.37
CA TYR A 335 -21.38 -14.31 -7.55
C TYR A 335 -20.34 -15.25 -6.95
N LEU A 336 -20.63 -15.71 -5.73
CA LEU A 336 -19.75 -16.53 -4.92
C LEU A 336 -20.30 -17.96 -4.89
N ASP A 337 -19.57 -18.88 -5.50
CA ASP A 337 -19.90 -20.31 -5.47
C ASP A 337 -18.60 -21.11 -5.23
N SER A 338 -18.30 -22.14 -6.04
CA SER A 338 -17.01 -22.83 -6.03
C SER A 338 -15.82 -21.92 -6.39
N GLY A 339 -16.10 -20.73 -6.93
CA GLY A 339 -15.14 -19.68 -7.23
C GLY A 339 -15.79 -18.30 -7.25
N ILE A 340 -15.04 -17.31 -7.72
CA ILE A 340 -15.49 -15.92 -7.90
C ILE A 340 -15.72 -15.69 -9.39
N HIS A 341 -16.97 -15.44 -9.77
CA HIS A 341 -17.36 -15.31 -11.17
C HIS A 341 -18.14 -14.02 -11.41
N PRO A 342 -17.95 -13.32 -12.54
CA PRO A 342 -18.76 -12.16 -12.88
C PRO A 342 -20.26 -12.48 -12.87
N ALA A 343 -21.06 -11.59 -12.28
CA ALA A 343 -22.52 -11.71 -12.19
C ALA A 343 -23.26 -10.65 -13.04
N GLY A 344 -22.52 -9.75 -13.66
CA GLY A 344 -23.00 -8.63 -14.47
C GLY A 344 -21.82 -7.91 -15.12
N TYR A 345 -22.05 -6.73 -15.68
CA TYR A 345 -20.99 -5.94 -16.29
C TYR A 345 -20.18 -5.17 -15.25
N PRO A 346 -18.89 -4.86 -15.53
CA PRO A 346 -18.14 -3.93 -14.72
C PRO A 346 -18.81 -2.54 -14.71
N PHE A 347 -18.63 -1.79 -13.64
CA PHE A 347 -19.26 -0.49 -13.48
C PHE A 347 -18.40 0.46 -12.64
N MET A 348 -18.76 1.74 -12.66
CA MET A 348 -18.19 2.78 -11.82
C MET A 348 -19.32 3.62 -11.22
N LEU A 349 -19.27 3.87 -9.91
CA LEU A 349 -20.12 4.88 -9.28
C LEU A 349 -19.46 6.25 -9.46
N CYS A 350 -20.16 7.16 -10.11
CA CYS A 350 -19.70 8.53 -10.30
C CYS A 350 -20.04 9.42 -9.09
N ARG A 351 -19.33 10.54 -8.96
CA ARG A 351 -19.42 11.42 -7.79
C ARG A 351 -20.77 12.14 -7.65
N ASP A 352 -21.48 12.31 -8.76
CA ASP A 352 -22.84 12.83 -8.82
C ASP A 352 -23.91 11.76 -8.48
N GLY A 353 -23.47 10.53 -8.15
CA GLY A 353 -24.33 9.41 -7.79
C GLY A 353 -24.80 8.56 -8.97
N HIS A 354 -24.44 8.89 -10.22
CA HIS A 354 -24.81 8.03 -11.35
C HIS A 354 -23.93 6.77 -11.40
N VAL A 355 -24.52 5.66 -11.83
CA VAL A 355 -23.79 4.41 -12.08
C VAL A 355 -23.53 4.30 -13.58
N GLU A 356 -22.26 4.19 -13.94
CA GLU A 356 -21.82 3.97 -15.31
C GLU A 356 -21.44 2.50 -15.50
N GLU A 357 -22.16 1.78 -16.36
CA GLU A 357 -21.87 0.38 -16.70
C GLU A 357 -21.02 0.28 -17.98
N PHE A 358 -19.97 -0.55 -17.94
CA PHE A 358 -19.05 -0.79 -19.05
C PHE A 358 -19.48 -2.00 -19.88
N VAL A 359 -20.61 -1.84 -20.57
CA VAL A 359 -21.13 -2.83 -21.53
C VAL A 359 -20.40 -2.66 -22.86
N PRO A 360 -19.67 -3.68 -23.36
CA PRO A 360 -18.92 -3.57 -24.60
C PRO A 360 -19.85 -3.49 -25.82
N ASP A 361 -19.71 -2.44 -26.62
CA ASP A 361 -20.37 -2.33 -27.93
C ASP A 361 -19.56 -3.11 -28.97
N THR A 362 -19.91 -4.39 -29.15
CA THR A 362 -19.21 -5.29 -30.08
C THR A 362 -19.48 -4.97 -31.55
N VAL A 363 -20.46 -4.12 -31.85
CA VAL A 363 -20.78 -3.67 -33.22
C VAL A 363 -19.85 -2.53 -33.61
N ASN A 364 -19.68 -1.54 -32.72
CA ASN A 364 -18.85 -0.38 -32.97
C ASN A 364 -17.48 -0.51 -32.30
N GLN A 365 -16.46 -0.78 -33.11
CA GLN A 365 -15.08 -0.82 -32.64
C GLN A 365 -14.39 0.54 -32.76
N GLU A 366 -13.40 0.76 -31.89
CA GLU A 366 -12.49 1.90 -31.95
C GLU A 366 -11.03 1.45 -31.93
N LYS A 367 -10.17 2.24 -32.56
CA LYS A 367 -8.72 2.03 -32.56
C LYS A 367 -8.14 2.57 -31.25
N VAL A 368 -7.59 1.70 -30.42
CA VAL A 368 -6.96 2.07 -29.15
C VAL A 368 -5.45 2.07 -29.28
N MET A 369 -4.79 3.16 -28.88
CA MET A 369 -3.33 3.26 -28.80
C MET A 369 -2.90 3.21 -27.34
N LEU A 370 -2.17 2.16 -26.98
CA LEU A 370 -1.81 1.83 -25.61
C LEU A 370 -0.31 2.02 -25.41
N SER A 371 0.06 2.62 -24.28
CA SER A 371 1.44 2.95 -23.94
C SER A 371 1.89 2.35 -22.61
N ARG A 372 0.94 1.90 -21.76
CA ARG A 372 1.22 1.35 -20.44
C ARG A 372 0.27 0.22 -20.08
N LYS A 373 0.76 -0.75 -19.30
CA LYS A 373 -0.05 -1.85 -18.73
C LYS A 373 -0.61 -1.52 -17.34
N MET A 374 -0.09 -0.49 -16.68
CA MET A 374 -0.55 0.00 -15.37
C MET A 374 -0.48 1.53 -15.31
N ALA A 375 -1.35 2.12 -14.48
CA ALA A 375 -1.38 3.55 -14.25
C ALA A 375 -0.03 4.10 -13.78
N LEU A 376 0.26 5.35 -14.15
CA LEU A 376 1.35 6.09 -13.56
C LEU A 376 0.86 6.75 -12.25
N ILE A 377 0.86 5.98 -11.17
CA ILE A 377 0.38 6.46 -9.86
C ILE A 377 1.23 7.65 -9.35
N PRO A 378 0.65 8.59 -8.56
CA PRO A 378 1.34 9.82 -8.17
C PRO A 378 2.73 9.63 -7.57
N ARG A 379 2.93 8.61 -6.72
CA ARG A 379 4.25 8.30 -6.14
C ARG A 379 5.32 7.87 -7.16
N VAL A 380 4.90 7.31 -8.29
CA VAL A 380 5.77 6.87 -9.40
C VAL A 380 5.99 8.03 -10.39
N SER A 381 5.00 8.90 -10.56
CA SER A 381 5.08 10.02 -11.51
C SER A 381 6.24 10.98 -11.18
N VAL A 382 6.55 11.15 -9.89
CA VAL A 382 7.67 11.94 -9.37
C VAL A 382 9.01 11.48 -9.97
N TRP A 383 9.20 10.19 -10.23
CA TRP A 383 10.49 9.65 -10.70
C TRP A 383 10.86 10.15 -12.11
N ARG A 384 9.87 10.61 -12.88
CA ARG A 384 10.08 11.12 -14.25
C ARG A 384 10.73 12.49 -14.28
N TYR A 385 10.55 13.30 -13.23
CA TYR A 385 11.02 14.68 -13.17
C TYR A 385 11.93 14.97 -11.97
N SER A 386 12.07 14.06 -11.01
CA SER A 386 12.98 14.23 -9.86
C SER A 386 14.45 14.37 -10.24
N GLN A 387 14.79 14.11 -11.51
CA GLN A 387 16.14 14.11 -12.07
C GLN A 387 16.44 15.37 -12.88
N ILE A 388 15.48 16.29 -13.03
CA ILE A 388 15.67 17.53 -13.77
C ILE A 388 16.77 18.36 -13.09
N GLY A 389 17.75 18.80 -13.88
CA GLY A 389 18.96 19.49 -13.42
C GLY A 389 20.14 18.56 -13.13
N ALA A 390 19.96 17.24 -13.19
CA ALA A 390 21.07 16.31 -13.08
C ALA A 390 22.05 16.48 -14.26
N ARG A 391 23.34 16.38 -13.96
CA ARG A 391 24.41 16.48 -14.97
C ARG A 391 25.25 15.22 -15.00
N ILE A 392 25.71 14.86 -16.18
CA ILE A 392 26.68 13.80 -16.39
C ILE A 392 27.92 14.50 -16.93
N GLU A 393 29.01 14.37 -16.19
CA GLU A 393 30.26 15.08 -16.45
C GLU A 393 31.40 14.07 -16.57
N GLY A 394 32.42 14.39 -17.36
CA GLY A 394 33.59 13.54 -17.53
C GLY A 394 34.89 14.31 -17.39
N ASP A 395 35.94 13.61 -16.95
CA ASP A 395 37.29 14.15 -16.81
C ASP A 395 38.33 13.02 -17.00
N VAL A 396 39.58 13.38 -17.22
CA VAL A 396 40.74 12.48 -17.16
C VAL A 396 41.20 12.26 -15.71
N ASN A 397 40.89 13.18 -14.79
CA ASN A 397 41.19 13.08 -13.36
C ASN A 397 39.95 12.63 -12.54
N VAL A 398 40.14 11.74 -11.56
CA VAL A 398 39.08 11.25 -10.67
C VAL A 398 38.47 12.34 -9.78
N ASP A 399 39.22 13.40 -9.50
CA ASP A 399 38.77 14.53 -8.67
C ASP A 399 37.95 15.56 -9.47
N PHE A 400 37.82 15.37 -10.79
CA PHE A 400 37.09 16.27 -11.70
C PHE A 400 37.53 17.73 -11.58
N GLU A 401 38.83 17.99 -11.68
CA GLU A 401 39.42 19.34 -11.64
C GLU A 401 38.96 20.21 -12.83
N ASN A 402 38.69 19.60 -13.99
CA ASN A 402 38.28 20.25 -15.23
C ASN A 402 37.08 19.52 -15.85
N PRO A 403 35.93 19.47 -15.13
CA PRO A 403 34.81 18.64 -15.52
C PRO A 403 34.25 19.12 -16.87
N ARG A 404 34.06 18.18 -17.80
CA ARG A 404 33.44 18.41 -19.09
C ARG A 404 32.00 17.90 -19.07
N LEU A 405 31.05 18.76 -19.39
CA LEU A 405 29.66 18.35 -19.50
C LEU A 405 29.49 17.35 -20.65
N ILE A 406 29.02 16.15 -20.33
CA ILE A 406 28.64 15.11 -21.29
C ILE A 406 27.16 15.27 -21.61
N ALA A 407 26.30 15.31 -20.60
CA ALA A 407 24.85 15.46 -20.79
C ALA A 407 24.21 16.16 -19.59
N GLU A 408 23.05 16.76 -19.81
CA GLU A 408 22.24 17.38 -18.78
C GLU A 408 20.76 16.99 -18.97
N ILE A 409 20.12 16.57 -17.90
CA ILE A 409 18.70 16.22 -17.90
C ILE A 409 17.90 17.49 -17.68
N LYS A 410 17.45 18.10 -18.79
CA LYS A 410 16.77 19.40 -18.77
C LYS A 410 15.24 19.32 -18.64
N ASP A 411 14.67 18.14 -18.85
CA ASP A 411 13.23 17.94 -18.88
C ASP A 411 12.85 16.52 -18.41
N THR A 412 11.56 16.32 -18.22
CA THR A 412 10.90 15.10 -17.77
C THR A 412 11.18 13.93 -18.71
N ILE A 413 11.60 12.79 -18.15
CA ILE A 413 11.74 11.55 -18.90
C ILE A 413 10.36 10.90 -19.05
N ASN A 414 9.74 11.09 -20.22
CA ASN A 414 8.35 10.69 -20.45
C ASN A 414 8.15 9.21 -20.80
N TYR A 415 9.21 8.41 -20.76
CA TYR A 415 9.25 6.97 -21.01
C TYR A 415 10.19 6.30 -19.99
N THR A 416 10.41 4.99 -20.05
CA THR A 416 11.32 4.29 -19.13
C THR A 416 12.75 4.85 -19.12
N PHE A 417 13.23 5.42 -20.23
CA PHE A 417 14.61 5.90 -20.38
C PHE A 417 14.69 7.18 -21.21
N GLY A 418 15.77 7.94 -21.00
CA GLY A 418 16.23 9.05 -21.82
C GLY A 418 17.49 8.70 -22.60
N VAL A 419 17.63 9.27 -23.80
CA VAL A 419 18.83 9.14 -24.65
C VAL A 419 19.34 10.53 -24.98
N PHE A 420 20.61 10.77 -24.73
CA PHE A 420 21.23 12.09 -24.90
C PHE A 420 22.49 11.98 -25.75
N GLU A 421 22.65 12.89 -26.70
CA GLU A 421 23.92 13.06 -27.41
C GLU A 421 24.92 13.80 -26.52
N SER A 422 26.17 13.36 -26.53
CA SER A 422 27.23 13.93 -25.71
C SER A 422 27.62 15.33 -26.20
N CYS A 423 27.59 16.31 -25.29
CA CYS A 423 28.18 17.63 -25.48
C CYS A 423 29.72 17.59 -25.37
N CYS A 424 30.30 16.49 -24.89
CA CYS A 424 31.73 16.30 -24.77
C CYS A 424 32.29 15.57 -26.00
N HIS A 425 33.37 16.10 -26.59
CA HIS A 425 34.00 15.56 -27.80
C HIS A 425 35.43 15.09 -27.60
N VAL A 426 35.94 15.18 -26.37
CA VAL A 426 37.27 14.70 -25.98
C VAL A 426 37.15 13.37 -25.22
N PRO A 427 38.20 12.52 -25.23
CA PRO A 427 38.23 11.33 -24.39
C PRO A 427 38.25 11.70 -22.90
N VAL A 428 37.55 10.92 -22.08
CA VAL A 428 37.53 11.02 -20.61
C VAL A 428 37.86 9.66 -20.01
N LYS A 429 38.39 9.63 -18.78
CA LYS A 429 38.71 8.40 -18.04
C LYS A 429 37.74 8.13 -16.89
N TYR A 430 37.14 9.18 -16.35
CA TYR A 430 36.17 9.14 -15.27
C TYR A 430 34.90 9.87 -15.72
N VAL A 431 33.76 9.37 -15.25
CA VAL A 431 32.43 9.95 -15.45
C VAL A 431 31.77 10.09 -14.10
N ARG A 432 31.11 11.22 -13.83
CA ARG A 432 30.26 11.37 -12.66
C ARG A 432 28.85 11.73 -13.05
N TYR A 433 27.89 11.16 -12.32
CA TYR A 433 26.52 11.63 -12.29
C TYR A 433 26.38 12.58 -11.10
N VAL A 434 26.00 13.82 -11.37
CA VAL A 434 25.76 14.89 -10.39
C VAL A 434 24.25 15.04 -10.22
N PRO A 435 23.66 14.56 -9.11
CA PRO A 435 22.22 14.67 -8.87
C PRO A 435 21.79 16.12 -8.58
N PRO A 436 20.49 16.45 -8.79
CA PRO A 436 19.93 17.67 -8.23
C PRO A 436 19.96 17.65 -6.69
N ILE A 437 19.85 18.82 -6.07
CA ILE A 437 19.84 18.93 -4.61
C ILE A 437 18.59 18.22 -4.04
N GLY A 438 18.76 17.49 -2.94
CA GLY A 438 17.67 16.90 -2.17
C GLY A 438 17.52 15.39 -2.32
N LEU A 439 17.55 14.89 -3.55
CA LEU A 439 17.21 13.49 -3.85
C LEU A 439 18.04 12.93 -5.00
N THR A 440 18.71 11.81 -4.75
CA THR A 440 19.40 11.02 -5.77
C THR A 440 18.59 9.76 -6.05
N GLN A 441 18.16 9.58 -7.31
CA GLN A 441 17.54 8.33 -7.77
C GLN A 441 17.98 8.01 -9.18
N ILE A 442 18.55 6.82 -9.36
CA ILE A 442 18.98 6.36 -10.68
C ILE A 442 18.87 4.84 -10.71
N ALA A 443 18.27 4.33 -11.78
CA ALA A 443 18.22 2.90 -12.03
C ALA A 443 19.43 2.48 -12.83
N GLU A 444 19.69 3.11 -13.98
CA GLU A 444 20.79 2.70 -14.86
C GLU A 444 21.44 3.91 -15.55
N LEU A 445 22.76 3.84 -15.71
CA LEU A 445 23.55 4.73 -16.55
C LEU A 445 24.41 3.91 -17.51
N ARG A 446 24.24 4.14 -18.81
CA ARG A 446 25.09 3.55 -19.85
C ARG A 446 25.60 4.62 -20.80
N ILE A 447 26.79 4.38 -21.33
CA ILE A 447 27.46 5.30 -22.26
C ILE A 447 28.01 4.53 -23.45
N TYR A 448 28.01 5.17 -24.62
CA TYR A 448 28.37 4.51 -25.89
C TYR A 448 29.36 5.34 -26.70
N GLU A 449 30.28 4.66 -27.39
CA GLU A 449 31.25 5.28 -28.31
C GLU A 449 30.64 5.68 -29.66
N ASP A 450 29.45 5.16 -29.99
CA ASP A 450 28.81 5.33 -31.28
C ASP A 450 27.34 5.77 -31.17
N SER A 451 26.87 6.50 -32.18
CA SER A 451 25.49 7.03 -32.21
C SER A 451 24.41 5.96 -32.38
N LYS A 452 24.76 4.72 -32.77
CA LYS A 452 23.79 3.60 -32.87
C LYS A 452 23.69 2.80 -31.56
N MET A 453 24.44 3.19 -30.53
CA MET A 453 24.48 2.54 -29.21
C MET A 453 24.79 1.04 -29.31
N LYS A 454 25.80 0.68 -30.12
CA LYS A 454 26.25 -0.72 -30.31
C LYS A 454 27.56 -1.04 -29.59
N LYS A 455 28.36 -0.02 -29.28
CA LYS A 455 29.65 -0.11 -28.59
C LYS A 455 29.53 0.55 -27.23
N GLU A 456 29.07 -0.22 -26.26
CA GLU A 456 28.93 0.23 -24.87
C GLU A 456 30.31 0.37 -24.21
N ILE A 457 30.51 1.45 -23.47
CA ILE A 457 31.70 1.65 -22.63
C ILE A 457 31.33 1.23 -21.22
N LYS A 458 32.08 0.30 -20.65
CA LYS A 458 31.84 -0.16 -19.28
C LYS A 458 32.15 0.92 -18.27
N LEU A 459 31.25 1.05 -17.29
CA LEU A 459 31.39 1.89 -16.11
C LEU A 459 31.69 0.99 -14.91
N SER A 460 32.74 1.29 -14.16
CA SER A 460 33.01 0.64 -12.87
C SER A 460 32.89 1.67 -11.75
N PRO A 461 32.07 1.43 -10.72
CA PRO A 461 31.95 2.34 -9.59
C PRO A 461 33.30 2.65 -8.94
N VAL A 462 33.51 3.93 -8.62
CA VAL A 462 34.63 4.41 -7.78
C VAL A 462 34.08 4.88 -6.43
N THR A 463 32.89 5.48 -6.43
CA THR A 463 32.18 5.86 -5.23
C THR A 463 31.79 4.62 -4.42
N ASP A 464 32.21 4.57 -3.16
CA ASP A 464 31.83 3.52 -2.22
C ASP A 464 30.52 3.89 -1.51
N LEU A 465 29.41 3.39 -2.05
CA LEU A 465 28.07 3.55 -1.50
C LEU A 465 27.28 2.24 -1.60
N PRO A 466 26.45 1.91 -0.60
CA PRO A 466 25.51 0.80 -0.72
C PRO A 466 24.68 0.93 -2.00
N TYR A 467 24.53 -0.18 -2.72
CA TYR A 467 23.74 -0.27 -3.95
C TYR A 467 24.26 0.54 -5.15
N ILE A 468 25.49 1.05 -5.12
CA ILE A 468 26.07 1.78 -6.27
C ILE A 468 26.15 0.92 -7.53
N GLU A 469 26.37 -0.38 -7.37
CA GLU A 469 26.42 -1.35 -8.48
C GLU A 469 25.09 -1.43 -9.23
N ASN A 470 23.96 -1.13 -8.59
CA ASN A 470 22.64 -1.13 -9.23
C ASN A 470 22.59 -0.17 -10.42
N VAL A 471 23.41 0.89 -10.43
CA VAL A 471 23.43 1.90 -11.50
C VAL A 471 23.98 1.33 -12.83
N THR A 472 24.64 0.17 -12.77
CA THR A 472 25.36 -0.43 -13.90
C THR A 472 25.16 -1.95 -13.98
N ASP A 473 24.19 -2.53 -13.26
CA ASP A 473 24.00 -3.98 -13.15
C ASP A 473 23.20 -4.57 -14.32
N GLY A 474 22.64 -3.71 -15.18
CA GLY A 474 21.85 -4.10 -16.33
C GLY A 474 20.36 -4.31 -16.02
N ASN A 475 19.93 -4.14 -14.77
CA ASN A 475 18.58 -4.36 -14.28
C ASN A 475 17.88 -3.04 -14.00
N ILE A 476 17.00 -2.63 -14.91
CA ILE A 476 16.28 -1.35 -14.83
C ILE A 476 15.36 -1.19 -13.62
N LEU A 477 15.08 -2.27 -12.87
CA LEU A 477 14.26 -2.25 -11.66
C LEU A 477 15.08 -2.17 -10.37
N SER A 478 16.37 -2.50 -10.41
CA SER A 478 17.28 -2.14 -9.33
C SER A 478 17.56 -0.64 -9.44
N HIS A 479 17.82 0.00 -8.30
CA HIS A 479 18.11 1.43 -8.29
C HIS A 479 18.90 1.81 -7.04
N LEU A 480 19.62 2.91 -7.15
CA LEU A 480 20.18 3.63 -6.02
C LEU A 480 19.18 4.73 -5.60
N TYR A 481 18.90 4.82 -4.30
CA TYR A 481 18.06 5.86 -3.69
C TYR A 481 18.82 6.47 -2.52
N LEU A 482 19.04 7.79 -2.54
CA LEU A 482 19.61 8.53 -1.42
C LEU A 482 18.85 9.83 -1.22
N LYS A 483 18.43 10.08 0.03
CA LYS A 483 17.86 11.36 0.45
C LYS A 483 18.99 12.21 1.02
N THR A 484 19.44 13.21 0.28
CA THR A 484 20.72 13.90 0.58
C THR A 484 20.56 15.27 1.24
N GLY A 485 19.35 15.65 1.65
CA GLY A 485 19.11 16.90 2.38
C GLY A 485 19.57 18.12 1.56
N THR A 486 20.49 18.92 2.09
CA THR A 486 20.99 20.14 1.43
C THR A 486 22.25 19.93 0.57
N VAL A 487 22.77 18.70 0.48
CA VAL A 487 24.01 18.40 -0.24
C VAL A 487 23.71 17.46 -1.40
N SER A 488 24.40 17.62 -2.53
CA SER A 488 24.40 16.66 -3.64
C SER A 488 25.65 15.79 -3.54
N PHE A 489 25.50 14.48 -3.70
CA PHE A 489 26.60 13.53 -3.63
C PHE A 489 26.84 12.92 -5.02
N PRO A 490 27.87 13.35 -5.77
CA PRO A 490 28.14 12.82 -7.10
C PRO A 490 28.50 11.33 -7.05
N LEU A 491 28.00 10.58 -8.02
CA LEU A 491 28.31 9.17 -8.22
C LEU A 491 29.41 9.05 -9.28
N VAL A 492 30.58 8.57 -8.91
CA VAL A 492 31.78 8.51 -9.77
C VAL A 492 32.00 7.10 -10.29
N PHE A 493 32.29 7.01 -11.59
CA PHE A 493 32.57 5.79 -12.32
C PHE A 493 33.87 5.95 -13.13
N LYS A 494 34.61 4.85 -13.28
CA LYS A 494 35.82 4.75 -14.08
C LYS A 494 35.54 3.98 -15.36
N LEU A 495 36.17 4.42 -16.46
CA LEU A 495 36.17 3.71 -17.75
C LEU A 495 37.38 2.77 -17.84
N ASP A 496 37.27 1.66 -18.56
CA ASP A 496 38.39 0.73 -18.79
C ASP A 496 39.57 1.40 -19.50
N SER A 497 39.28 2.29 -20.45
CA SER A 497 40.25 3.11 -21.17
C SER A 497 39.70 4.52 -21.41
N PRO A 498 40.53 5.55 -21.59
CA PRO A 498 40.04 6.87 -21.96
C PRO A 498 39.27 6.80 -23.28
N SER A 499 37.98 7.13 -23.24
CA SER A 499 37.07 6.95 -24.39
C SER A 499 36.29 8.22 -24.66
N ARG A 500 36.01 8.47 -25.95
CA ARG A 500 35.11 9.55 -26.36
C ARG A 500 33.67 9.03 -26.30
N ILE A 501 32.85 9.69 -25.47
CA ILE A 501 31.44 9.34 -25.31
C ILE A 501 30.63 10.05 -26.40
N LYS A 502 29.77 9.30 -27.08
CA LYS A 502 28.84 9.81 -28.11
C LYS A 502 27.41 9.86 -27.62
N MET A 503 26.93 8.80 -26.98
CA MET A 503 25.57 8.72 -26.47
C MET A 503 25.57 8.36 -24.99
N VAL A 504 24.61 8.91 -24.27
CA VAL A 504 24.25 8.54 -22.91
C VAL A 504 22.85 7.94 -22.94
N TYR A 505 22.69 6.80 -22.28
CA TYR A 505 21.42 6.15 -22.04
C TYR A 505 21.16 6.13 -20.54
N TYR A 506 20.10 6.80 -20.11
CA TYR A 506 19.81 7.07 -18.71
C TYR A 506 18.44 6.52 -18.35
N ILE A 507 18.36 5.79 -17.25
CA ILE A 507 17.10 5.28 -16.71
C ILE A 507 16.94 5.86 -15.30
N PRO A 508 15.92 6.72 -15.07
CA PRO A 508 15.53 7.07 -13.71
C PRO A 508 14.98 5.83 -13.00
N ARG A 509 14.68 5.94 -11.70
CA ARG A 509 13.84 4.93 -11.04
C ARG A 509 12.56 4.72 -11.87
N THR A 510 12.22 3.48 -12.15
CA THR A 510 11.11 3.13 -13.06
C THR A 510 10.33 1.93 -12.53
N ASP A 511 9.09 1.77 -13.03
CA ASP A 511 8.20 0.65 -12.72
C ASP A 511 8.12 -0.38 -13.86
N ASP A 512 8.82 -0.13 -14.97
CA ASP A 512 8.82 -0.97 -16.17
C ASP A 512 7.42 -1.34 -16.72
N ASN A 513 6.46 -0.42 -16.56
CA ASN A 513 5.07 -0.62 -17.00
C ASN A 513 4.72 0.05 -18.33
N TYR A 514 5.69 0.63 -19.02
CA TYR A 514 5.53 1.11 -20.40
C TYR A 514 5.57 -0.05 -21.41
N VAL A 515 4.97 0.14 -22.58
CA VAL A 515 5.04 -0.78 -23.71
C VAL A 515 6.44 -0.74 -24.33
N TRP A 516 7.09 -1.90 -24.43
CA TRP A 516 8.42 -2.06 -24.98
C TRP A 516 8.41 -2.66 -26.38
N LYS A 517 9.31 -2.15 -27.23
CA LYS A 517 9.58 -2.78 -28.52
C LYS A 517 10.12 -4.20 -28.32
N GLY A 518 9.53 -5.17 -29.01
CA GLY A 518 9.91 -6.58 -28.97
C GLY A 518 9.08 -7.42 -28.00
N ASP A 519 8.42 -6.77 -27.03
CA ASP A 519 7.54 -7.47 -26.09
C ASP A 519 6.20 -7.83 -26.73
N VAL A 520 5.62 -8.92 -26.26
CA VAL A 520 4.38 -9.51 -26.76
C VAL A 520 3.25 -9.14 -25.82
N TYR A 521 2.23 -8.47 -26.35
CA TYR A 521 1.08 -8.02 -25.58
C TYR A 521 -0.22 -8.67 -26.06
N GLU A 522 -1.09 -9.00 -25.12
CA GLU A 522 -2.46 -9.46 -25.36
C GLU A 522 -3.43 -8.43 -24.80
N LEU A 523 -4.37 -7.94 -25.61
CA LEU A 523 -5.44 -7.07 -25.13
C LEU A 523 -6.71 -7.89 -24.89
N LEU A 524 -7.34 -7.71 -23.73
CA LEU A 524 -8.64 -8.32 -23.41
C LEU A 524 -9.69 -7.24 -23.15
N TYR A 525 -10.94 -7.57 -23.41
CA TYR A 525 -12.10 -6.83 -22.90
C TYR A 525 -12.95 -7.72 -21.99
N ASN A 526 -13.67 -7.10 -21.04
CA ASN A 526 -14.61 -7.82 -20.19
C ASN A 526 -16.01 -7.86 -20.83
N ASP A 527 -16.59 -9.06 -20.94
CA ASP A 527 -17.91 -9.33 -21.52
C ASP A 527 -18.91 -9.77 -20.43
N GLY A 528 -18.87 -9.09 -19.28
CA GLY A 528 -19.71 -9.39 -18.12
C GLY A 528 -19.57 -10.84 -17.65
N VAL A 529 -20.68 -11.58 -17.62
CA VAL A 529 -20.72 -13.00 -17.21
C VAL A 529 -19.87 -13.93 -18.08
N ASN A 530 -19.60 -13.56 -19.33
CA ASN A 530 -18.74 -14.35 -20.22
C ASN A 530 -17.25 -14.13 -19.93
N GLY A 531 -16.91 -13.24 -18.98
CA GLY A 531 -15.57 -13.00 -18.51
C GLY A 531 -14.69 -12.25 -19.52
N TRP A 532 -13.38 -12.52 -19.47
CA TRP A 532 -12.41 -11.87 -20.34
C TRP A 532 -12.40 -12.51 -21.74
N LYS A 533 -12.46 -11.67 -22.77
CA LYS A 533 -12.35 -12.05 -24.19
C LYS A 533 -11.11 -11.41 -24.79
N SER A 534 -10.28 -12.22 -25.46
CA SER A 534 -9.07 -11.75 -26.13
C SER A 534 -9.39 -11.01 -27.43
N LEU A 535 -8.75 -9.88 -27.66
CA LEU A 535 -8.74 -9.11 -28.91
C LEU A 535 -7.48 -9.41 -29.75
N GLY A 536 -6.75 -10.47 -29.38
CA GLY A 536 -5.56 -10.94 -30.06
C GLY A 536 -4.26 -10.52 -29.36
N THR A 537 -3.17 -11.07 -29.88
CA THR A 537 -1.81 -10.87 -29.37
C THR A 537 -0.95 -10.20 -30.44
N LYS A 538 -0.10 -9.25 -30.05
CA LYS A 538 0.79 -8.51 -30.95
C LYS A 538 2.15 -8.25 -30.31
N THR A 539 3.20 -8.30 -31.10
CA THR A 539 4.52 -7.80 -30.70
C THR A 539 4.59 -6.29 -30.94
N ALA A 540 4.96 -5.52 -29.92
CA ALA A 540 5.10 -4.08 -30.06
C ALA A 540 6.33 -3.72 -30.90
N SER A 541 6.18 -2.78 -31.83
CA SER A 541 7.26 -2.29 -32.69
C SER A 541 7.96 -1.03 -32.16
N GLY A 542 7.44 -0.45 -31.08
CA GLY A 542 7.91 0.81 -30.48
C GLY A 542 7.39 1.00 -29.06
N LYS A 543 7.26 2.25 -28.63
CA LYS A 543 6.81 2.65 -27.28
C LYS A 543 5.30 2.51 -27.04
N ASN A 544 4.54 2.22 -28.10
CA ASN A 544 3.09 2.09 -28.09
C ASN A 544 2.69 0.85 -28.91
N ILE A 545 1.49 0.33 -28.63
CA ILE A 545 0.85 -0.74 -29.39
C ILE A 545 -0.60 -0.36 -29.71
N THR A 546 -1.16 -0.92 -30.79
CA THR A 546 -2.51 -0.58 -31.23
C THR A 546 -3.38 -1.80 -31.47
N PHE A 547 -4.62 -1.74 -31.01
CA PHE A 547 -5.66 -2.75 -31.21
C PHE A 547 -6.97 -2.11 -31.73
N SER A 548 -7.87 -2.95 -32.21
CA SER A 548 -9.28 -2.60 -32.41
C SER A 548 -10.05 -3.18 -31.23
N ALA A 549 -10.83 -2.36 -30.52
CA ALA A 549 -11.55 -2.77 -29.31
C ALA A 549 -13.02 -2.30 -29.36
N PRO A 550 -13.96 -3.04 -28.75
CA PRO A 550 -15.34 -2.56 -28.57
C PRO A 550 -15.38 -1.23 -27.81
N LYS A 551 -16.26 -0.31 -28.22
CA LYS A 551 -16.50 0.91 -27.45
C LYS A 551 -17.13 0.59 -26.09
N ASN A 552 -16.96 1.48 -25.12
CA ASN A 552 -17.50 1.37 -23.76
C ASN A 552 -17.10 0.08 -23.01
N ALA A 553 -16.01 -0.57 -23.42
CA ALA A 553 -15.51 -1.77 -22.78
C ALA A 553 -14.51 -1.46 -21.67
N LEU A 554 -14.51 -2.32 -20.63
CA LEU A 554 -13.39 -2.42 -19.72
C LEU A 554 -12.27 -3.25 -20.37
N LEU A 555 -11.07 -2.68 -20.46
CA LEU A 555 -9.93 -3.28 -21.15
C LEU A 555 -8.81 -3.67 -20.19
N TRP A 556 -8.04 -4.69 -20.55
CA TRP A 556 -6.86 -5.17 -19.81
C TRP A 556 -5.73 -5.50 -20.80
N LEU A 557 -4.63 -4.77 -20.70
CA LEU A 557 -3.43 -5.02 -21.50
C LEU A 557 -2.46 -5.91 -20.71
N ARG A 558 -2.25 -7.13 -21.21
CA ARG A 558 -1.32 -8.10 -20.64
C ARG A 558 0.01 -8.07 -21.34
N ASP A 559 1.08 -8.09 -20.57
CA ASP A 559 2.44 -8.29 -21.06
C ASP A 559 2.79 -9.77 -20.92
N LYS A 560 2.89 -10.47 -22.05
CA LYS A 560 3.19 -11.91 -22.11
C LYS A 560 4.69 -12.17 -22.08
N THR A 561 5.52 -11.13 -22.10
CA THR A 561 6.97 -11.23 -22.08
C THR A 561 7.52 -11.04 -20.67
N LYS A 562 7.09 -9.99 -19.94
CA LYS A 562 7.68 -9.65 -18.64
C LYS A 562 6.75 -8.89 -17.68
N GLY A 563 7.20 -8.79 -16.43
CA GLY A 563 6.51 -8.07 -15.37
C GLY A 563 5.27 -8.80 -14.84
N LYS A 564 4.70 -8.26 -13.78
CA LYS A 564 3.48 -8.82 -13.13
C LYS A 564 2.40 -7.76 -12.90
N GLU A 565 2.76 -6.49 -13.10
CA GLU A 565 1.95 -5.30 -12.82
C GLU A 565 1.10 -4.98 -14.03
N GLU A 566 -0.21 -5.11 -13.86
CA GLU A 566 -1.19 -4.83 -14.89
C GLU A 566 -2.46 -4.31 -14.21
N GLN A 567 -3.18 -3.44 -14.88
CA GLN A 567 -4.47 -2.92 -14.44
C GLN A 567 -5.47 -2.86 -15.57
N VAL A 568 -6.73 -2.84 -15.16
CA VAL A 568 -7.84 -2.53 -16.07
C VAL A 568 -7.95 -1.03 -16.30
N PHE A 569 -8.42 -0.67 -17.48
CA PHE A 569 -8.65 0.72 -17.86
C PHE A 569 -9.83 0.82 -18.81
N ILE A 570 -10.40 2.02 -18.89
CA ILE A 570 -11.30 2.39 -19.98
C ILE A 570 -10.54 3.25 -20.98
N TYR A 571 -10.95 3.21 -22.25
CA TYR A 571 -10.36 4.06 -23.29
C TYR A 571 -11.34 5.16 -23.67
N ARG A 572 -10.96 6.42 -23.44
CA ARG A 572 -11.79 7.60 -23.73
C ARG A 572 -10.91 8.77 -24.15
N ASN A 573 -11.38 9.57 -25.10
CA ASN A 573 -10.67 10.74 -25.59
C ASN A 573 -9.22 10.43 -26.04
N ASN A 574 -9.05 9.30 -26.75
CA ASN A 574 -7.74 8.80 -27.20
C ASN A 574 -6.70 8.55 -26.08
N ARG A 575 -7.18 8.22 -24.87
CA ARG A 575 -6.33 7.98 -23.70
C ARG A 575 -6.83 6.80 -22.88
N GLN A 576 -5.88 6.09 -22.25
CA GLN A 576 -6.15 5.10 -21.19
C GLN A 576 -6.48 5.81 -19.87
N TRP A 577 -7.57 5.41 -19.23
CA TRP A 577 -7.99 5.88 -17.91
C TRP A 577 -8.04 4.71 -16.95
N PHE A 578 -7.11 4.69 -16.00
CA PHE A 578 -7.05 3.72 -14.90
C PHE A 578 -7.76 4.28 -13.66
N ASN A 579 -7.98 3.44 -12.64
CA ASN A 579 -8.60 3.85 -11.36
C ASN A 579 -7.94 5.10 -10.73
N SER A 580 -6.61 5.23 -10.83
CA SER A 580 -5.89 6.38 -10.27
C SER A 580 -5.98 7.66 -11.11
N ASP A 581 -6.43 7.58 -12.37
CA ASP A 581 -6.60 8.76 -13.24
C ASP A 581 -7.91 9.50 -12.96
N PHE A 582 -8.90 8.83 -12.36
CA PHE A 582 -10.13 9.45 -11.92
C PHE A 582 -9.85 10.24 -10.63
N MET A 583 -9.34 11.45 -10.81
CA MET A 583 -8.91 12.33 -9.75
C MET A 583 -9.99 12.51 -8.69
N SER A 584 -9.52 12.50 -7.46
CA SER A 584 -10.24 13.11 -6.36
C SER A 584 -10.03 14.62 -6.43
N ASN A 585 -10.91 15.34 -7.13
CA ASN A 585 -11.01 16.78 -6.89
C ASN A 585 -11.53 17.03 -5.47
#